data_AF-A0A8H7KDJ3-F1
#
_entry.id   AF-A0A8H7KDJ3-F1
#
_cell.length_a   1.000
_cell.length_b   1.000
_cell.length_c   1.000
_cell.angle_alpha   90.00
_cell.angle_beta   90.00
_cell.angle_gamma   90.00
#
_symmetry.space_group_name_H-M   'P 1'
#
loop_
_entity.id
_entity.type
_entity.pdbx_description
1 polymer ?
#
loop_
_entity_poly.entity_id
_entity_poly.type
_entity_poly.pdbx_seq_one_letter_code
_entity_poly.pdbx_strand_id
1 'polypeptide(L)'
;MGESALKSTRALIKQRADARCVVKPVLASHHICGLWNHPDSQLREQILRTIERLPDAQAVDILRKGYKDAAELPVTVCITLTKRSSSWAKIDRILRELRKILDNHGLPDILCEVMESTVFFHSSMSTAHTPELTTTEEEETRLVSFVGTSISPLATTASGEFSELAVEGSLGLVLKWKQQGGSEKIVALTCRHVVQDEAQLNATMNEPLNEPIKIIQPGPDTFRQMQDTLTEIQEQAEPGEIRERVVAALHQLSAFQQLSVRVVGQVLFAPRFALRPVVRQDTTIVRQDDEAGPPSREFKWLTDWALVDLHQDVAPDLANQVTVSRAQHSRLLDHEATIRVRSAGADDVTLELSGTVSEAELMTMPRDESNQAVVAKFGAATGLTLGSSNGMYSSLRTGKNSWSQEWCIIGMKKDPNQGMLAQRTMFSAQGDSGAAVWFLDGKIAGMLTSGRCRGVVDVTYATPIERLLNDIRGRGYDVELP
;
A
#
# COMPACT_ATOMS: atom_id res chain seq x y z
N MET A 1 -42.00 -12.00 18.18
CA MET A 1 -40.71 -12.20 17.47
C MET A 1 -39.78 -11.06 17.83
N GLY A 2 -38.76 -11.34 18.65
CA GLY A 2 -37.98 -10.32 19.35
C GLY A 2 -37.02 -9.53 18.45
N GLU A 3 -36.73 -8.31 18.88
CA GLU A 3 -35.81 -7.35 18.25
C GLU A 3 -34.43 -7.94 17.88
N SER A 4 -34.00 -9.00 18.60
CA SER A 4 -32.80 -9.78 18.33
C SER A 4 -32.87 -10.57 17.00
N ALA A 5 -34.01 -11.19 16.69
CA ALA A 5 -34.20 -11.92 15.43
C ALA A 5 -34.27 -10.95 14.22
N LEU A 6 -34.87 -9.77 14.40
CA LEU A 6 -34.90 -8.71 13.39
C LEU A 6 -33.49 -8.09 13.14
N LYS A 7 -32.67 -7.94 14.18
CA LYS A 7 -31.27 -7.50 14.05
C LYS A 7 -30.41 -8.56 13.34
N SER A 8 -30.59 -9.83 13.68
CA SER A 8 -29.88 -10.95 13.03
C SER A 8 -30.24 -11.08 11.55
N THR A 9 -31.54 -11.04 11.19
CA THR A 9 -31.98 -11.11 9.79
C THR A 9 -31.55 -9.90 8.97
N ARG A 10 -31.56 -8.68 9.52
CA ARG A 10 -31.02 -7.48 8.84
C ARG A 10 -29.50 -7.54 8.64
N ALA A 11 -28.76 -8.07 9.62
CA ALA A 11 -27.32 -8.30 9.49
C ALA A 11 -27.02 -9.33 8.40
N LEU A 12 -27.77 -10.42 8.33
CA LEU A 12 -27.63 -11.46 7.30
C LEU A 12 -27.97 -10.95 5.89
N ILE A 13 -29.01 -10.13 5.75
CA ILE A 13 -29.41 -9.50 4.47
C ILE A 13 -28.36 -8.48 4.02
N LYS A 14 -27.82 -7.67 4.93
CA LYS A 14 -26.74 -6.70 4.63
C LYS A 14 -25.44 -7.42 4.24
N GLN A 15 -25.07 -8.49 4.97
CA GLN A 15 -23.90 -9.31 4.65
C GLN A 15 -24.04 -10.02 3.28
N ARG A 16 -25.25 -10.48 2.93
CA ARG A 16 -25.55 -11.05 1.59
C ARG A 16 -25.59 -10.00 0.47
N ALA A 17 -26.00 -8.77 0.76
CA ALA A 17 -25.96 -7.68 -0.21
C ALA A 17 -24.53 -7.21 -0.48
N ASP A 18 -23.69 -7.08 0.56
CA ASP A 18 -22.28 -6.74 0.44
C ASP A 18 -21.47 -7.86 -0.25
N ALA A 19 -21.82 -9.14 -0.03
CA ALA A 19 -21.22 -10.30 -0.70
C ALA A 19 -21.40 -10.31 -2.24
N ARG A 20 -22.37 -9.55 -2.75
CA ARG A 20 -22.68 -9.44 -4.19
C ARG A 20 -22.23 -8.12 -4.81
N CYS A 21 -21.56 -7.25 -4.05
CA CYS A 21 -21.03 -6.02 -4.64
C CYS A 21 -19.79 -6.32 -5.47
N VAL A 22 -19.70 -5.70 -6.65
CA VAL A 22 -18.53 -5.75 -7.53
C VAL A 22 -18.05 -4.33 -7.77
N VAL A 23 -16.75 -4.13 -7.58
CA VAL A 23 -16.05 -2.90 -7.96
C VAL A 23 -15.18 -3.15 -9.19
N LYS A 24 -14.90 -2.13 -10.00
CA LYS A 24 -13.94 -2.14 -11.10
C LYS A 24 -13.25 -0.77 -11.20
N PRO A 25 -12.07 -0.70 -11.83
CA PRO A 25 -11.46 0.58 -12.21
C PRO A 25 -12.40 1.43 -13.07
N VAL A 26 -12.28 2.74 -12.98
CA VAL A 26 -12.91 3.66 -13.93
C VAL A 26 -12.17 3.55 -15.27
N LEU A 27 -12.93 3.51 -16.37
CA LEU A 27 -12.36 3.44 -17.71
C LEU A 27 -11.73 4.79 -18.06
N ALA A 28 -10.59 4.77 -18.76
CA ALA A 28 -9.85 5.98 -19.10
C ALA A 28 -10.66 6.95 -20.00
N SER A 29 -11.62 6.42 -20.76
CA SER A 29 -12.52 7.20 -21.62
C SER A 29 -13.61 7.97 -20.87
N HIS A 30 -13.81 7.72 -19.58
CA HIS A 30 -14.90 8.35 -18.84
C HIS A 30 -14.61 9.83 -18.58
N HIS A 31 -15.58 10.72 -18.87
CA HIS A 31 -15.39 12.17 -18.79
C HIS A 31 -14.91 12.66 -17.40
N ILE A 32 -15.37 11.98 -16.34
CA ILE A 32 -14.93 12.26 -14.97
C ILE A 32 -13.40 12.17 -14.77
N CYS A 33 -12.67 11.39 -15.55
CA CYS A 33 -11.23 11.22 -15.37
C CYS A 33 -10.49 12.54 -15.56
N GLY A 34 -10.79 13.25 -16.66
CA GLY A 34 -10.23 14.57 -16.93
C GLY A 34 -10.65 15.58 -15.87
N LEU A 35 -11.93 15.59 -15.48
CA LEU A 35 -12.43 16.56 -14.49
C LEU A 35 -11.88 16.30 -13.09
N TRP A 36 -11.85 15.06 -12.63
CA TRP A 36 -11.44 14.71 -11.27
C TRP A 36 -9.94 14.80 -11.10
N ASN A 37 -9.12 14.23 -12.01
CA ASN A 37 -7.68 14.17 -11.83
C ASN A 37 -7.00 15.53 -12.07
N HIS A 38 -7.64 16.46 -12.79
CA HIS A 38 -7.05 17.76 -13.11
C HIS A 38 -6.49 18.47 -11.86
N PRO A 39 -5.24 18.98 -11.90
CA PRO A 39 -4.64 19.72 -10.79
C PRO A 39 -5.30 21.06 -10.44
N ASP A 40 -6.47 21.38 -10.97
CA ASP A 40 -7.31 22.56 -10.65
C ASP A 40 -8.80 22.17 -10.65
N SER A 41 -9.09 20.90 -10.32
CA SER A 41 -10.44 20.34 -10.41
C SER A 41 -11.44 21.06 -9.49
N GLN A 42 -12.27 21.92 -10.08
CA GLN A 42 -13.41 22.53 -9.38
C GLN A 42 -14.43 21.48 -8.93
N LEU A 43 -14.63 20.43 -9.73
CA LEU A 43 -15.50 19.31 -9.38
C LEU A 43 -15.05 18.65 -8.07
N ARG A 44 -13.78 18.23 -8.01
CA ARG A 44 -13.18 17.58 -6.84
C ARG A 44 -13.23 18.50 -5.64
N GLU A 45 -12.88 19.77 -5.81
CA GLU A 45 -12.91 20.74 -4.72
C GLU A 45 -14.32 20.91 -4.13
N GLN A 46 -15.35 21.09 -4.97
CA GLN A 46 -16.73 21.25 -4.52
C GLN A 46 -17.26 19.99 -3.81
N ILE A 47 -16.90 18.81 -4.31
CA ILE A 47 -17.22 17.51 -3.69
C ILE A 47 -16.56 17.42 -2.31
N LEU A 48 -15.25 17.66 -2.20
CA LEU A 48 -14.53 17.55 -0.92
C LEU A 48 -15.02 18.59 0.10
N ARG A 49 -15.25 19.84 -0.30
CA ARG A 49 -15.87 20.88 0.55
C ARG A 49 -17.24 20.46 1.06
N THR A 50 -18.01 19.78 0.23
CA THR A 50 -19.31 19.24 0.63
C THR A 50 -19.13 18.14 1.68
N ILE A 51 -18.21 17.22 1.46
CA ILE A 51 -17.92 16.08 2.33
C ILE A 51 -17.26 16.49 3.65
N GLU A 52 -16.51 17.59 3.72
CA GLU A 52 -15.91 18.14 4.95
C GLU A 52 -16.95 18.36 6.07
N ARG A 53 -18.22 18.58 5.71
CA ARG A 53 -19.34 18.68 6.65
C ARG A 53 -19.68 17.36 7.36
N LEU A 54 -19.13 16.24 6.91
CA LEU A 54 -19.12 14.94 7.57
C LEU A 54 -17.78 14.78 8.32
N PRO A 55 -17.74 15.02 9.64
CA PRO A 55 -16.48 15.03 10.40
C PRO A 55 -15.78 13.66 10.45
N ASP A 56 -16.51 12.58 10.15
CA ASP A 56 -15.98 11.21 10.19
C ASP A 56 -15.76 10.61 8.79
N ALA A 57 -15.85 11.42 7.74
CA ALA A 57 -15.43 10.98 6.41
C ALA A 57 -13.92 10.69 6.44
N GLN A 58 -13.51 9.55 5.91
CA GLN A 58 -12.14 9.06 5.90
C GLN A 58 -11.55 8.98 4.50
N ALA A 59 -12.36 8.59 3.50
CA ALA A 59 -11.91 8.47 2.12
C ALA A 59 -13.03 8.78 1.13
N VAL A 60 -12.62 9.22 -0.06
CA VAL A 60 -13.47 9.38 -1.24
C VAL A 60 -12.81 8.66 -2.41
N ASP A 61 -13.46 7.58 -2.88
CA ASP A 61 -13.01 6.78 -4.02
C ASP A 61 -13.94 7.03 -5.21
N ILE A 62 -13.40 7.13 -6.42
CA ILE A 62 -14.20 7.09 -7.66
C ILE A 62 -13.99 5.73 -8.30
N LEU A 63 -15.05 4.91 -8.32
CA LEU A 63 -14.99 3.52 -8.74
C LEU A 63 -16.19 3.18 -9.61
N ARG A 64 -16.06 2.17 -10.48
CA ARG A 64 -17.24 1.53 -11.07
C ARG A 64 -17.76 0.52 -10.08
N LYS A 65 -19.01 0.65 -9.66
CA LYS A 65 -19.60 -0.18 -8.60
C LYS A 65 -21.00 -0.62 -8.96
N GLY A 66 -21.31 -1.87 -8.66
CA GLY A 66 -22.65 -2.44 -8.84
C GLY A 66 -22.79 -3.79 -8.17
N TYR A 67 -23.83 -4.52 -8.54
CA TYR A 67 -24.08 -5.87 -8.06
C TYR A 67 -23.66 -6.91 -9.11
N LYS A 68 -23.33 -8.13 -8.68
CA LYS A 68 -22.94 -9.26 -9.54
C LYS A 68 -23.89 -9.50 -10.72
N ASP A 69 -25.18 -9.25 -10.51
CA ASP A 69 -26.24 -9.52 -11.49
C ASP A 69 -26.58 -8.29 -12.35
N ALA A 70 -25.88 -7.15 -12.15
CA ALA A 70 -26.12 -5.94 -12.91
C ALA A 70 -25.38 -6.00 -14.26
N ALA A 71 -26.08 -5.64 -15.34
CA ALA A 71 -25.52 -5.56 -16.68
C ALA A 71 -24.41 -4.50 -16.79
N GLU A 72 -24.54 -3.42 -16.01
CA GLU A 72 -23.59 -2.31 -16.01
C GLU A 72 -23.14 -1.98 -14.58
N LEU A 73 -21.88 -1.56 -14.47
CA LEU A 73 -21.29 -1.04 -13.23
C LEU A 73 -21.13 0.48 -13.39
N PRO A 74 -22.07 1.28 -12.89
CA PRO A 74 -22.00 2.74 -12.99
C PRO A 74 -20.79 3.29 -12.24
N VAL A 75 -20.26 4.43 -12.71
CA VAL A 75 -19.27 5.19 -11.97
C VAL A 75 -19.94 5.78 -10.72
N THR A 76 -19.28 5.64 -9.57
CA THR A 76 -19.82 5.99 -8.26
C THR A 76 -18.77 6.71 -7.43
N VAL A 77 -19.15 7.87 -6.87
CA VAL A 77 -18.43 8.54 -5.79
C VAL A 77 -18.72 7.78 -4.50
N CYS A 78 -17.74 7.01 -4.03
CA CYS A 78 -17.82 6.21 -2.82
C CYS A 78 -17.23 6.98 -1.63
N ILE A 79 -18.05 7.32 -0.65
CA ILE A 79 -17.63 8.05 0.55
C ILE A 79 -17.53 7.05 1.71
N THR A 80 -16.35 6.93 2.29
CA THR A 80 -16.13 6.11 3.48
C THR A 80 -16.28 6.96 4.74
N LEU A 81 -17.17 6.53 5.64
CA LEU A 81 -17.33 7.08 6.98
C LEU A 81 -16.90 6.06 8.04
N THR A 82 -16.46 6.55 9.20
CA THR A 82 -16.33 5.72 10.40
C THR A 82 -17.68 5.08 10.75
N LYS A 83 -17.67 3.84 11.25
CA LYS A 83 -18.90 3.10 11.60
C LYS A 83 -19.77 3.88 12.60
N ARG A 84 -21.06 4.00 12.29
CA ARG A 84 -22.12 4.60 13.15
C ARG A 84 -21.87 6.05 13.55
N SER A 85 -21.11 6.80 12.74
CA SER A 85 -20.65 8.12 13.13
C SER A 85 -21.60 9.26 12.71
N SER A 86 -22.53 9.01 11.78
CA SER A 86 -23.40 10.05 11.20
C SER A 86 -24.84 9.59 11.03
N SER A 87 -25.78 10.53 11.11
CA SER A 87 -27.21 10.26 10.91
C SER A 87 -27.59 10.24 9.43
N TRP A 88 -28.60 9.44 9.09
CA TRP A 88 -29.08 9.34 7.71
C TRP A 88 -29.57 10.67 7.15
N ALA A 89 -30.25 11.49 7.96
CA ALA A 89 -30.73 12.81 7.52
C ALA A 89 -29.58 13.73 7.08
N LYS A 90 -28.44 13.67 7.78
CA LYS A 90 -27.23 14.41 7.40
C LYS A 90 -26.62 13.85 6.12
N ILE A 91 -26.54 12.53 6.00
CA ILE A 91 -26.03 11.83 4.82
C ILE A 91 -26.87 12.14 3.57
N ASP A 92 -28.20 12.02 3.64
CA ASP A 92 -29.13 12.30 2.53
C ASP A 92 -28.97 13.73 2.01
N ARG A 93 -28.88 14.72 2.91
CA ARG A 93 -28.64 16.11 2.52
C ARG A 93 -27.33 16.25 1.74
N ILE A 94 -26.25 15.66 2.22
CA ILE A 94 -24.94 15.70 1.56
C ILE A 94 -25.00 15.03 0.19
N LEU A 95 -25.61 13.86 0.07
CA LEU A 95 -25.77 13.14 -1.20
C LEU A 95 -26.58 13.95 -2.24
N ARG A 96 -27.64 14.64 -1.82
CA ARG A 96 -28.41 15.53 -2.72
C ARG A 96 -27.59 16.72 -3.21
N GLU A 97 -26.75 17.29 -2.36
CA GLU A 97 -25.86 18.38 -2.75
C GLU A 97 -24.75 17.89 -3.70
N LEU A 98 -24.19 16.70 -3.47
CA LEU A 98 -23.22 16.07 -4.39
C LEU A 98 -23.83 15.77 -5.76
N ARG A 99 -25.06 15.27 -5.81
CA ARG A 99 -25.81 15.06 -7.07
C ARG A 99 -25.91 16.36 -7.87
N LYS A 100 -26.28 17.48 -7.23
CA LYS A 100 -26.34 18.79 -7.89
C LYS A 100 -24.98 19.24 -8.42
N ILE A 101 -23.90 19.01 -7.67
CA ILE A 101 -22.54 19.32 -8.12
C ILE A 101 -22.22 18.51 -9.38
N LEU A 102 -22.46 17.19 -9.37
CA LEU A 102 -22.22 16.33 -10.53
C LEU A 102 -23.06 16.76 -11.76
N ASP A 103 -24.33 17.13 -11.56
CA ASP A 103 -25.20 17.65 -12.64
C ASP A 103 -24.65 18.94 -13.25
N ASN A 104 -24.18 19.87 -12.42
CA ASN A 104 -23.61 21.14 -12.87
C ASN A 104 -22.30 20.97 -13.66
N HIS A 105 -21.57 19.88 -13.44
CA HIS A 105 -20.38 19.50 -14.20
C HIS A 105 -20.68 18.55 -15.37
N GLY A 106 -21.96 18.31 -15.70
CA GLY A 106 -22.35 17.49 -16.84
C GLY A 106 -22.14 15.99 -16.63
N LEU A 107 -22.25 15.49 -15.41
CA LEU A 107 -22.02 14.09 -15.02
C LEU A 107 -23.28 13.40 -14.46
N PRO A 108 -24.42 13.38 -15.19
CA PRO A 108 -25.71 12.86 -14.71
C PRO A 108 -25.68 11.36 -14.39
N ASP A 109 -24.76 10.62 -15.00
CA ASP A 109 -24.60 9.17 -14.94
C ASP A 109 -23.83 8.69 -13.69
N ILE A 110 -23.16 9.60 -12.98
CA ILE A 110 -22.36 9.25 -11.80
C ILE A 110 -23.21 9.16 -10.55
N LEU A 111 -23.14 8.03 -9.84
CA LEU A 111 -23.83 7.84 -8.57
C LEU A 111 -23.01 8.35 -7.38
N CYS A 112 -23.66 8.54 -6.22
CA CYS A 112 -22.98 8.81 -4.96
C CYS A 112 -23.45 7.79 -3.92
N GLU A 113 -22.52 7.20 -3.19
CA GLU A 113 -22.82 6.23 -2.15
C GLU A 113 -21.98 6.52 -0.90
N VAL A 114 -22.60 6.32 0.27
CA VAL A 114 -21.91 6.35 1.56
C VAL A 114 -21.79 4.93 2.11
N MET A 115 -20.60 4.58 2.58
CA MET A 115 -20.34 3.33 3.27
C MET A 115 -19.63 3.55 4.60
N GLU A 116 -19.86 2.63 5.53
CA GLU A 116 -19.24 2.65 6.85
C GLU A 116 -18.05 1.68 6.91
N SER A 117 -16.82 2.17 6.94
CA SER A 117 -15.63 1.34 7.03
C SER A 117 -14.60 1.99 7.93
N THR A 118 -13.39 1.45 7.96
CA THR A 118 -12.24 2.06 8.60
C THR A 118 -11.13 2.07 7.55
N VAL A 119 -10.56 3.23 7.29
CA VAL A 119 -9.27 3.35 6.59
C VAL A 119 -8.18 3.14 7.63
N PHE A 120 -7.22 2.28 7.33
CA PHE A 120 -6.09 1.98 8.20
C PHE A 120 -4.78 2.21 7.45
N PHE A 121 -3.78 2.74 8.16
CA PHE A 121 -2.39 2.59 7.75
C PHE A 121 -2.02 1.11 7.91
N HIS A 122 -1.30 0.53 6.96
CA HIS A 122 -0.97 -0.89 7.02
C HIS A 122 0.24 -1.17 7.91
N SER A 123 0.36 -0.46 9.02
CA SER A 123 1.37 -0.67 10.06
C SER A 123 0.70 -1.10 11.35
N SER A 124 0.65 -2.41 11.58
CA SER A 124 0.51 -3.02 12.91
C SER A 124 0.84 -4.51 12.78
N MET A 125 0.73 -5.24 13.91
CA MET A 125 0.71 -6.71 14.04
C MET A 125 0.48 -7.40 12.70
N SER A 126 1.58 -7.83 12.09
CA SER A 126 1.58 -8.52 10.81
C SER A 126 0.79 -9.81 10.95
N THR A 127 -0.17 -10.07 10.08
CA THR A 127 -0.60 -11.44 9.80
C THR A 127 0.34 -11.93 8.70
N ALA A 128 1.58 -12.26 9.06
CA ALA A 128 2.61 -12.57 8.09
C ALA A 128 2.13 -13.69 7.18
N HIS A 129 2.36 -13.54 5.89
CA HIS A 129 2.27 -14.66 4.99
C HIS A 129 3.51 -15.50 5.23
N THR A 130 3.36 -16.71 5.77
CA THR A 130 4.47 -17.65 5.80
C THR A 130 4.92 -17.85 4.36
N PRO A 131 6.21 -17.63 4.01
CA PRO A 131 6.69 -18.05 2.71
C PRO A 131 6.34 -19.52 2.53
N GLU A 132 5.75 -19.89 1.38
CA GLU A 132 5.67 -21.30 1.01
C GLU A 132 7.10 -21.85 1.12
N LEU A 133 7.30 -22.86 1.96
CA LEU A 133 8.58 -23.52 2.19
C LEU A 133 9.15 -24.05 0.87
N THR A 134 9.96 -23.24 0.19
CA THR A 134 10.76 -23.64 -0.97
C THR A 134 12.15 -24.08 -0.51
N THR A 135 12.84 -24.87 -1.31
CA THR A 135 13.57 -26.01 -0.78
C THR A 135 15.08 -25.90 -0.54
N THR A 136 15.68 -24.72 -0.43
CA THR A 136 17.13 -24.58 -0.56
C THR A 136 17.80 -23.65 0.45
N GLU A 137 19.14 -23.76 0.54
CA GLU A 137 20.12 -22.93 1.28
C GLU A 137 19.98 -21.39 1.11
N GLU A 138 19.03 -20.91 0.31
CA GLU A 138 18.74 -19.49 0.05
C GLU A 138 17.93 -18.80 1.17
N GLU A 139 17.58 -19.49 2.26
CA GLU A 139 16.82 -18.92 3.38
C GLU A 139 17.60 -17.80 4.10
N GLU A 140 18.93 -17.89 4.24
CA GLU A 140 19.77 -16.81 4.77
C GLU A 140 19.75 -15.56 3.86
N THR A 141 19.79 -15.76 2.54
CA THR A 141 19.73 -14.66 1.56
C THR A 141 18.35 -14.01 1.51
N ARG A 142 17.29 -14.79 1.77
CA ARG A 142 15.89 -14.34 1.78
C ARG A 142 15.52 -13.47 2.96
N LEU A 143 16.16 -13.69 4.10
CA LEU A 143 15.94 -12.86 5.28
C LEU A 143 16.50 -11.45 5.13
N VAL A 144 17.31 -11.15 4.11
CA VAL A 144 18.02 -9.86 4.04
C VAL A 144 17.86 -9.12 2.71
N SER A 145 17.72 -9.80 1.57
CA SER A 145 18.09 -9.19 0.28
C SER A 145 16.93 -8.73 -0.62
N PHE A 146 15.67 -8.94 -0.22
CA PHE A 146 14.51 -8.76 -1.11
C PHE A 146 13.60 -7.59 -0.74
N VAL A 147 13.03 -6.99 -1.78
CA VAL A 147 11.93 -6.05 -1.64
C VAL A 147 10.70 -6.80 -1.13
N GLY A 148 9.98 -6.19 -0.19
CA GLY A 148 8.75 -6.73 0.38
C GLY A 148 8.93 -7.53 1.67
N THR A 149 10.16 -7.66 2.19
CA THR A 149 10.43 -8.35 3.46
C THR A 149 9.98 -7.54 4.67
N SER A 150 9.66 -8.23 5.77
CA SER A 150 9.19 -7.61 7.01
C SER A 150 10.30 -6.83 7.72
N ILE A 151 10.09 -5.54 7.96
CA ILE A 151 10.98 -4.69 8.76
C ILE A 151 10.23 -4.08 9.95
N SER A 152 10.98 -3.79 11.01
CA SER A 152 10.45 -3.18 12.23
C SER A 152 11.48 -2.26 12.89
N PRO A 153 11.05 -1.16 13.54
CA PRO A 153 11.94 -0.32 14.32
C PRO A 153 12.30 -1.02 15.64
N LEU A 154 13.57 -0.95 16.01
CA LEU A 154 14.08 -1.49 17.25
C LEU A 154 14.05 -0.39 18.33
N ALA A 155 13.14 -0.50 19.29
CA ALA A 155 13.14 0.42 20.43
C ALA A 155 14.30 0.08 21.38
N THR A 156 14.96 1.11 21.90
CA THR A 156 15.89 0.99 23.00
C THR A 156 15.23 1.60 24.23
N THR A 157 15.09 0.82 25.30
CA THR A 157 14.58 1.31 26.58
C THR A 157 15.59 2.24 27.23
N ALA A 158 15.17 2.99 28.26
CA ALA A 158 16.08 3.82 29.06
C ALA A 158 17.21 3.02 29.74
N SER A 159 17.05 1.70 29.91
CA SER A 159 18.08 0.80 30.42
C SER A 159 19.07 0.32 29.35
N GLY A 160 18.90 0.72 28.09
CA GLY A 160 19.70 0.24 26.97
C GLY A 160 19.30 -1.15 26.47
N GLU A 161 18.21 -1.73 27.00
CA GLU A 161 17.66 -3.00 26.53
C GLU A 161 16.81 -2.79 25.29
N PHE A 162 16.82 -3.76 24.39
CA PHE A 162 15.95 -3.71 23.22
C PHE A 162 14.53 -4.14 23.60
N SER A 163 13.55 -3.33 23.22
CA SER A 163 12.13 -3.69 23.28
C SER A 163 11.60 -3.86 21.87
N GLU A 164 10.83 -4.93 21.68
CA GLU A 164 10.04 -5.12 20.47
C GLU A 164 8.97 -4.02 20.39
N LEU A 165 8.81 -3.42 19.21
CA LEU A 165 7.66 -2.59 18.89
C LEU A 165 6.71 -3.42 18.03
N ALA A 166 5.42 -3.36 18.32
CA ALA A 166 4.39 -4.11 17.58
C ALA A 166 4.06 -3.51 16.19
N VAL A 167 5.00 -2.78 15.61
CA VAL A 167 4.86 -2.13 14.30
C VAL A 167 5.76 -2.84 13.32
N GLU A 168 5.16 -3.41 12.28
CA GLU A 168 5.85 -4.02 11.16
C GLU A 168 5.32 -3.44 9.85
N GLY A 169 6.21 -3.40 8.87
CA GLY A 169 5.90 -3.05 7.49
C GLY A 169 6.84 -3.79 6.55
N SER A 170 6.88 -3.34 5.31
CA SER A 170 7.71 -3.92 4.25
C SER A 170 8.90 -3.02 3.93
N LEU A 171 10.04 -3.62 3.65
CA LEU A 171 11.15 -2.96 2.94
C LEU A 171 10.69 -2.68 1.50
N GLY A 172 10.58 -1.40 1.13
CA GLY A 172 9.91 -1.02 -0.11
C GLY A 172 10.78 -1.11 -1.34
N LEU A 173 11.82 -0.29 -1.42
CA LEU A 173 12.76 -0.28 -2.55
C LEU A 173 14.16 -0.09 -2.05
N VAL A 174 15.11 -0.61 -2.80
CA VAL A 174 16.52 -0.25 -2.68
C VAL A 174 16.79 0.90 -3.66
N LEU A 175 17.41 1.95 -3.16
CA LEU A 175 17.82 3.12 -3.93
C LEU A 175 19.34 3.30 -3.82
N LYS A 176 19.91 3.80 -4.92
CA LYS A 176 21.27 4.27 -4.98
C LYS A 176 21.31 5.77 -4.71
N TRP A 177 22.02 6.19 -3.68
CA TRP A 177 22.20 7.59 -3.28
C TRP A 177 23.60 8.07 -3.66
N LYS A 178 23.66 9.07 -4.55
CA LYS A 178 24.90 9.77 -4.90
C LYS A 178 25.15 10.88 -3.88
N GLN A 179 26.19 10.70 -3.06
CA GLN A 179 26.54 11.67 -2.02
C GLN A 179 27.37 12.82 -2.59
N GLN A 180 27.35 13.95 -1.87
CA GLN A 180 28.24 15.07 -2.15
C GLN A 180 29.69 14.60 -1.97
N GLY A 181 30.46 14.56 -3.06
CA GLY A 181 31.81 13.99 -3.10
C GLY A 181 31.96 12.77 -4.00
N GLY A 182 30.87 12.29 -4.60
CA GLY A 182 30.90 11.21 -5.60
C GLY A 182 30.92 9.80 -5.02
N SER A 183 30.88 9.63 -3.70
CA SER A 183 30.61 8.33 -3.09
C SER A 183 29.17 7.91 -3.33
N GLU A 184 28.96 6.62 -3.55
CA GLU A 184 27.65 6.03 -3.76
C GLU A 184 27.29 5.17 -2.55
N LYS A 185 26.03 5.26 -2.14
CA LYS A 185 25.53 4.52 -0.99
C LYS A 185 24.20 3.88 -1.32
N ILE A 186 24.00 2.66 -0.84
CA ILE A 186 22.72 1.97 -0.95
C ILE A 186 21.86 2.30 0.27
N VAL A 187 20.62 2.69 0.03
CA VAL A 187 19.62 2.98 1.08
C VAL A 187 18.32 2.28 0.72
N ALA A 188 17.55 1.87 1.74
CA ALA A 188 16.19 1.40 1.54
C ALA A 188 15.17 2.52 1.70
N LEU A 189 14.09 2.43 0.95
CA LEU A 189 12.89 3.25 1.04
C LEU A 189 11.77 2.43 1.67
N THR A 190 11.07 3.00 2.65
CA THR A 190 9.83 2.45 3.21
C THR A 190 8.91 3.60 3.65
N CYS A 191 7.76 3.30 4.24
CA CYS A 191 6.88 4.32 4.82
C CYS A 191 7.45 4.90 6.12
N ARG A 192 7.17 6.18 6.40
CA ARG A 192 7.61 6.82 7.66
C ARG A 192 7.00 6.11 8.86
N HIS A 193 5.71 5.83 8.79
CA HIS A 193 4.98 5.21 9.89
C HIS A 193 5.39 3.74 10.14
N VAL A 194 6.19 3.13 9.26
CA VAL A 194 6.76 1.78 9.47
C VAL A 194 7.98 1.85 10.38
N VAL A 195 8.71 2.96 10.39
CA VAL A 195 9.95 3.12 11.18
C VAL A 195 9.75 3.87 12.50
N GLN A 196 8.49 4.05 12.92
CA GLN A 196 8.13 4.73 14.16
C GLN A 196 7.00 4.00 14.86
N ASP A 197 6.98 4.03 16.18
CA ASP A 197 5.79 3.59 16.92
C ASP A 197 4.65 4.62 16.80
N GLU A 198 3.41 4.20 17.04
CA GLU A 198 2.22 5.06 16.88
C GLU A 198 2.22 6.26 17.86
N ALA A 199 2.80 6.11 19.05
CA ALA A 199 2.90 7.18 20.05
C ALA A 199 3.92 8.25 19.62
N GLN A 200 5.06 7.82 19.11
CA GLN A 200 6.10 8.63 18.49
C GLN A 200 5.60 9.27 17.21
N LEU A 201 4.83 8.56 16.39
CA LEU A 201 4.23 9.13 15.18
C LEU A 201 3.40 10.35 15.58
N ASN A 202 2.50 10.21 16.56
CA ASN A 202 1.66 11.31 17.05
C ASN A 202 2.45 12.46 17.70
N ALA A 203 3.52 12.15 18.45
CA ALA A 203 4.34 13.16 19.13
C ALA A 203 5.31 13.90 18.18
N THR A 204 5.87 13.18 17.22
CA THR A 204 6.91 13.67 16.29
C THR A 204 6.37 13.89 14.89
N MET A 205 5.04 13.86 14.67
CA MET A 205 4.43 14.16 13.36
C MET A 205 4.99 15.43 12.74
N ASN A 206 5.44 16.36 13.59
CA ASN A 206 5.89 17.69 13.21
C ASN A 206 7.42 17.88 13.07
N GLU A 207 8.23 16.86 13.37
CA GLU A 207 9.69 16.97 13.37
C GLU A 207 10.34 15.88 12.50
N PRO A 208 11.47 16.18 11.83
CA PRO A 208 12.28 15.15 11.21
C PRO A 208 12.92 14.27 12.29
N LEU A 209 13.08 12.98 12.00
CA LEU A 209 13.81 12.08 12.89
C LEU A 209 15.32 12.23 12.68
N ASN A 210 16.02 12.63 13.76
CA ASN A 210 17.48 12.80 13.77
C ASN A 210 18.19 11.77 14.66
N GLU A 211 17.46 11.05 15.52
CA GLU A 211 18.05 9.96 16.31
C GLU A 211 18.09 8.68 15.47
N PRO A 212 19.21 7.93 15.50
CA PRO A 212 19.36 6.71 14.72
C PRO A 212 18.45 5.61 15.29
N ILE A 213 17.26 5.47 14.70
CA ILE A 213 16.36 4.34 14.95
C ILE A 213 16.92 3.15 14.19
N LYS A 214 17.35 2.11 14.90
CA LYS A 214 17.80 0.86 14.29
C LYS A 214 16.61 0.12 13.68
N ILE A 215 16.82 -0.51 12.53
CA ILE A 215 15.82 -1.32 11.83
C ILE A 215 16.26 -2.78 11.89
N ILE A 216 15.31 -3.66 12.24
CA ILE A 216 15.51 -5.10 12.25
C ILE A 216 14.72 -5.79 11.14
N GLN A 217 15.24 -6.92 10.69
CA GLN A 217 14.62 -7.81 9.71
C GLN A 217 14.96 -9.28 10.07
N PRO A 218 13.97 -10.19 10.09
CA PRO A 218 12.55 -9.91 10.01
C PRO A 218 12.05 -9.19 11.27
N GLY A 219 10.89 -8.52 11.16
CA GLY A 219 10.19 -7.96 12.31
C GLY A 219 9.86 -9.05 13.37
N PRO A 220 9.64 -8.67 14.64
CA PRO A 220 9.43 -9.62 15.73
C PRO A 220 8.23 -10.57 15.58
N ASP A 221 7.08 -10.07 15.17
CA ASP A 221 5.87 -10.85 14.96
C ASP A 221 6.01 -11.76 13.74
N THR A 222 6.59 -11.24 12.65
CA THR A 222 6.91 -12.07 11.48
C THR A 222 7.88 -13.19 11.85
N PHE A 223 8.94 -12.88 12.61
CA PHE A 223 9.90 -13.87 13.07
C PHE A 223 9.24 -14.98 13.90
N ARG A 224 8.39 -14.60 14.87
CA ARG A 224 7.66 -15.55 15.72
C ARG A 224 6.74 -16.45 14.88
N GLN A 225 6.00 -15.88 13.94
CA GLN A 225 5.12 -16.64 13.05
C GLN A 225 5.87 -17.62 12.15
N MET A 226 7.07 -17.25 11.67
CA MET A 226 7.94 -18.17 10.94
C MET A 226 8.35 -19.36 11.83
N GLN A 227 8.77 -19.10 13.08
CA GLN A 227 9.15 -20.15 14.03
C GLN A 227 7.96 -21.07 14.37
N ASP A 228 6.80 -20.49 14.66
CA ASP A 228 5.59 -21.23 14.98
C ASP A 228 5.18 -22.13 13.80
N THR A 229 5.14 -21.59 12.59
CA THR A 229 4.75 -22.36 11.40
C THR A 229 5.71 -23.51 11.13
N LEU A 230 7.03 -23.28 11.24
CA LEU A 230 8.02 -24.33 11.04
C LEU A 230 7.92 -25.41 12.11
N THR A 231 7.66 -25.03 13.36
CA THR A 231 7.47 -25.98 14.46
C THR A 231 6.23 -26.85 14.21
N GLU A 232 5.11 -26.26 13.81
CA GLU A 232 3.89 -26.99 13.44
C GLU A 232 4.14 -27.99 12.30
N ILE A 233 4.89 -27.59 11.26
CA ILE A 233 5.23 -28.48 10.14
C ILE A 233 6.17 -29.60 10.60
N GLN A 234 7.14 -29.30 11.46
CA GLN A 234 8.05 -30.31 12.02
C GLN A 234 7.27 -31.38 12.82
N GLU A 235 6.26 -30.97 13.57
CA GLU A 235 5.42 -31.87 14.37
C GLU A 235 4.51 -32.75 13.50
N GLN A 236 4.05 -32.23 12.35
CA GLN A 236 3.15 -32.94 11.43
C GLN A 236 3.89 -33.76 10.36
N ALA A 237 5.17 -33.48 10.11
CA ALA A 237 5.94 -34.15 9.06
C ALA A 237 6.40 -35.55 9.48
N GLU A 238 6.11 -36.54 8.63
CA GLU A 238 6.71 -37.87 8.72
C GLU A 238 8.24 -37.79 8.56
N PRO A 239 9.01 -38.73 9.13
CA PRO A 239 10.45 -38.80 8.91
C PRO A 239 10.80 -38.81 7.41
N GLY A 240 11.70 -37.92 6.99
CA GLY A 240 12.13 -37.79 5.60
C GLY A 240 12.66 -36.39 5.29
N GLU A 241 12.87 -36.13 4.00
CA GLU A 241 13.53 -34.93 3.49
C GLU A 241 12.84 -33.62 3.93
N ILE A 242 11.51 -33.58 3.97
CA ILE A 242 10.75 -32.39 4.41
C ILE A 242 11.04 -32.07 5.87
N ARG A 243 11.02 -33.09 6.75
CA ARG A 243 11.27 -32.90 8.18
C ARG A 243 12.71 -32.47 8.44
N GLU A 244 13.68 -33.09 7.76
CA GLU A 244 15.10 -32.72 7.87
C GLU A 244 15.33 -31.26 7.48
N ARG A 245 14.66 -30.80 6.41
CA ARG A 245 14.75 -29.41 5.94
C ARG A 245 14.12 -28.41 6.91
N VAL A 246 12.97 -28.72 7.47
CA VAL A 246 12.33 -27.87 8.49
C VAL A 246 13.19 -27.77 9.75
N VAL A 247 13.83 -28.86 10.16
CA VAL A 247 14.79 -28.86 11.28
C VAL A 247 15.99 -27.96 10.97
N ALA A 248 16.53 -28.04 9.75
CA ALA A 248 17.62 -27.16 9.32
C ALA A 248 17.21 -25.67 9.34
N ALA A 249 16.02 -25.34 8.81
CA ALA A 249 15.46 -23.99 8.84
C ALA A 249 15.27 -23.45 10.27
N LEU A 250 14.73 -24.26 11.19
CA LEU A 250 14.59 -23.90 12.61
C LEU A 250 15.95 -23.67 13.27
N HIS A 251 16.94 -24.49 12.96
CA HIS A 251 18.30 -24.30 13.45
C HIS A 251 18.91 -22.99 12.94
N GLN A 252 18.70 -22.65 11.66
CA GLN A 252 19.14 -21.36 11.11
C GLN A 252 18.43 -20.18 11.80
N LEU A 253 17.10 -20.24 11.96
CA LEU A 253 16.34 -19.19 12.65
C LEU A 253 16.80 -18.98 14.10
N SER A 254 17.32 -20.02 14.76
CA SER A 254 17.85 -19.88 16.12
C SER A 254 19.02 -18.89 16.20
N ALA A 255 19.82 -18.74 15.13
CA ALA A 255 20.88 -17.74 15.06
C ALA A 255 20.33 -16.31 15.13
N PHE A 256 19.09 -16.08 14.67
CA PHE A 256 18.43 -14.77 14.61
C PHE A 256 17.58 -14.44 15.86
N GLN A 257 17.59 -15.28 16.90
CA GLN A 257 16.84 -15.02 18.14
C GLN A 257 17.25 -13.69 18.80
N GLN A 258 18.53 -13.32 18.73
CA GLN A 258 19.01 -12.06 19.28
C GLN A 258 18.62 -10.88 18.37
N LEU A 259 17.93 -9.88 18.90
CA LEU A 259 17.53 -8.69 18.13
C LEU A 259 18.71 -7.94 17.50
N SER A 260 19.88 -7.95 18.15
CA SER A 260 21.09 -7.28 17.66
C SER A 260 21.62 -7.88 16.36
N VAL A 261 21.46 -9.18 16.14
CA VAL A 261 21.92 -9.83 14.90
C VAL A 261 20.95 -9.61 13.74
N ARG A 262 19.71 -9.22 14.03
CA ARG A 262 18.69 -8.88 13.04
C ARG A 262 18.78 -7.44 12.55
N VAL A 263 19.69 -6.63 13.08
CA VAL A 263 19.82 -5.21 12.69
C VAL A 263 20.39 -5.12 11.28
N VAL A 264 19.56 -4.70 10.33
CA VAL A 264 19.92 -4.53 8.93
C VAL A 264 20.34 -3.10 8.58
N GLY A 265 20.05 -2.14 9.46
CA GLY A 265 20.36 -0.75 9.21
C GLY A 265 19.80 0.21 10.25
N GLN A 266 19.76 1.48 9.89
CA GLN A 266 19.21 2.54 10.73
C GLN A 266 18.49 3.59 9.88
N VAL A 267 17.48 4.26 10.45
CA VAL A 267 16.81 5.38 9.77
C VAL A 267 17.81 6.50 9.53
N LEU A 268 18.06 6.79 8.26
CA LEU A 268 18.89 7.90 7.82
C LEU A 268 18.11 9.22 7.88
N PHE A 269 16.87 9.17 7.39
CA PHE A 269 16.02 10.35 7.30
C PHE A 269 14.56 9.94 7.17
N ALA A 270 13.71 10.57 7.96
CA ALA A 270 12.26 10.47 7.82
C ALA A 270 11.68 11.90 7.93
N PRO A 271 11.16 12.48 6.83
CA PRO A 271 10.58 13.82 6.86
C PRO A 271 9.39 13.91 7.80
N ARG A 272 9.04 15.15 8.17
CA ARG A 272 7.77 15.49 8.83
C ARG A 272 6.59 14.86 8.09
N PHE A 273 5.68 14.22 8.81
CA PHE A 273 4.40 13.76 8.29
C PHE A 273 3.54 14.98 7.95
N ALA A 274 3.51 15.34 6.68
CA ALA A 274 2.93 16.61 6.24
C ALA A 274 2.22 16.44 4.91
N LEU A 275 1.18 17.25 4.73
CA LEU A 275 0.56 17.43 3.43
C LEU A 275 1.38 18.40 2.60
N ARG A 276 1.85 17.95 1.44
CA ARG A 276 2.63 18.76 0.51
C ARG A 276 1.83 19.12 -0.72
N PRO A 277 1.92 20.36 -1.22
CA PRO A 277 1.35 20.69 -2.51
C PRO A 277 1.98 19.81 -3.61
N VAL A 278 1.19 19.45 -4.62
CA VAL A 278 1.70 18.80 -5.84
C VAL A 278 2.42 19.88 -6.65
N VAL A 279 3.76 19.81 -6.69
CA VAL A 279 4.60 20.76 -7.42
C VAL A 279 4.42 20.53 -8.92
N ARG A 280 4.06 21.58 -9.67
CA ARG A 280 4.00 21.55 -11.13
C ARG A 280 5.42 21.53 -11.69
N GLN A 281 5.76 20.53 -12.51
CA GLN A 281 7.06 20.49 -13.20
C GLN A 281 7.25 21.69 -14.15
N ASP A 282 6.17 22.34 -14.59
CA ASP A 282 6.20 23.38 -15.62
C ASP A 282 6.36 24.81 -15.07
N THR A 283 6.36 25.00 -13.75
CA THR A 283 6.56 26.32 -13.15
C THR A 283 7.84 26.30 -12.32
N THR A 284 8.80 27.14 -12.70
CA THR A 284 10.01 27.49 -11.94
C THR A 284 9.77 27.41 -10.44
N ILE A 285 10.56 26.56 -9.78
CA ILE A 285 10.54 26.28 -8.34
C ILE A 285 10.52 27.59 -7.55
N VAL A 286 9.36 28.03 -7.10
CA VAL A 286 9.25 29.07 -6.08
C VAL A 286 9.40 28.37 -4.75
N ARG A 287 10.53 28.59 -4.07
CA ARG A 287 10.70 28.23 -2.66
C ARG A 287 9.61 28.98 -1.88
N GLN A 288 8.63 28.24 -1.37
CA GLN A 288 7.50 28.81 -0.65
C GLN A 288 7.66 28.52 0.84
N ASP A 289 8.44 29.38 1.52
CA ASP A 289 8.45 29.48 2.98
C ASP A 289 7.73 30.77 3.48
N ASP A 290 7.01 31.49 2.61
CA ASP A 290 6.30 32.73 2.98
C ASP A 290 4.78 32.53 3.20
N GLU A 291 4.37 32.60 4.47
CA GLU A 291 3.02 32.34 5.02
C GLU A 291 1.91 33.40 4.72
N ALA A 292 2.06 34.32 3.76
CA ALA A 292 1.15 35.47 3.67
C ALA A 292 0.12 35.46 2.51
N GLY A 293 0.06 34.41 1.68
CA GLY A 293 -0.92 34.31 0.58
C GLY A 293 -2.27 33.75 1.02
N PRO A 294 -3.40 34.15 0.40
CA PRO A 294 -4.65 33.40 0.56
C PRO A 294 -4.38 31.95 0.15
N PRO A 295 -4.82 30.95 0.93
CA PRO A 295 -4.48 29.56 0.64
C PRO A 295 -5.03 29.19 -0.72
N SER A 296 -4.16 29.17 -1.75
CA SER A 296 -4.40 28.35 -2.92
C SER A 296 -4.59 26.94 -2.35
N ARG A 297 -5.79 26.38 -2.49
CA ARG A 297 -6.07 25.00 -2.07
C ARG A 297 -5.43 24.05 -3.08
N GLU A 298 -4.11 24.15 -3.19
CA GLU A 298 -3.29 23.26 -4.00
C GLU A 298 -3.49 21.84 -3.53
N PHE A 299 -3.49 20.93 -4.50
CA PHE A 299 -3.63 19.51 -4.26
C PHE A 299 -2.53 19.04 -3.37
N LYS A 300 -2.89 18.25 -2.35
CA LYS A 300 -1.93 17.77 -1.39
C LYS A 300 -1.79 16.27 -1.47
N TRP A 301 -0.57 15.80 -1.26
CA TRP A 301 -0.28 14.39 -1.03
C TRP A 301 0.40 14.26 0.33
N LEU A 302 0.34 13.06 0.89
CA LEU A 302 0.89 12.82 2.21
C LEU A 302 2.36 12.41 2.12
N THR A 303 3.25 13.19 2.73
CA THR A 303 4.65 12.80 2.89
C THR A 303 4.79 11.73 3.96
N ASP A 304 4.88 10.49 3.52
CA ASP A 304 4.96 9.30 4.37
C ASP A 304 5.99 8.30 3.83
N TRP A 305 7.26 8.70 3.92
CA TRP A 305 8.39 7.86 3.54
C TRP A 305 9.54 8.00 4.52
N ALA A 306 10.45 7.03 4.53
CA ALA A 306 11.71 7.07 5.27
C ALA A 306 12.82 6.42 4.45
N LEU A 307 14.03 6.94 4.57
CA LEU A 307 15.25 6.32 4.09
C LEU A 307 15.94 5.57 5.23
N VAL A 308 16.30 4.33 4.99
CA VAL A 308 17.05 3.46 5.89
C VAL A 308 18.43 3.25 5.29
N ASP A 309 19.45 3.61 6.05
CA ASP A 309 20.84 3.29 5.78
C ASP A 309 21.09 1.80 6.05
N LEU A 310 21.29 1.02 5.00
CA LEU A 310 21.50 -0.42 5.10
C LEU A 310 22.97 -0.74 5.36
N HIS A 311 23.23 -1.68 6.27
CA HIS A 311 24.56 -2.21 6.51
C HIS A 311 25.01 -3.07 5.31
N GLN A 312 26.04 -2.61 4.60
CA GLN A 312 26.52 -3.28 3.36
C GLN A 312 27.00 -4.72 3.59
N ASP A 313 27.51 -5.01 4.80
CA ASP A 313 27.98 -6.34 5.17
C ASP A 313 26.85 -7.38 5.21
N VAL A 314 25.59 -6.93 5.29
CA VAL A 314 24.43 -7.81 5.46
C VAL A 314 23.86 -8.24 4.10
N ALA A 315 24.00 -7.40 3.05
CA ALA A 315 23.61 -7.77 1.68
C ALA A 315 24.41 -6.97 0.64
N PRO A 316 25.53 -7.51 0.10
CA PRO A 316 26.38 -6.79 -0.85
C PRO A 316 25.73 -6.61 -2.24
N ASP A 317 24.79 -7.48 -2.62
CA ASP A 317 24.12 -7.49 -3.94
C ASP A 317 22.66 -7.00 -3.88
N LEU A 318 22.40 -5.97 -3.06
CA LEU A 318 21.07 -5.38 -2.93
C LEU A 318 20.60 -4.81 -4.28
N ALA A 319 19.50 -5.36 -4.79
CA ALA A 319 18.78 -4.79 -5.93
C ALA A 319 17.28 -4.92 -5.72
N ASN A 320 16.50 -4.21 -6.52
CA ASN A 320 15.04 -4.32 -6.48
C ASN A 320 14.61 -5.64 -7.10
N GLN A 321 14.53 -6.68 -6.27
CA GLN A 321 14.17 -8.03 -6.68
C GLN A 321 13.12 -8.62 -5.76
N VAL A 322 12.31 -9.51 -6.33
CA VAL A 322 11.26 -10.24 -5.60
C VAL A 322 11.35 -11.70 -5.99
N THR A 323 11.47 -12.58 -5.00
CA THR A 323 11.42 -14.03 -5.21
C THR A 323 10.00 -14.54 -4.96
N VAL A 324 9.47 -15.28 -5.92
CA VAL A 324 8.11 -15.85 -5.88
C VAL A 324 8.17 -17.35 -6.14
N SER A 325 7.21 -18.11 -5.62
CA SER A 325 7.11 -19.54 -5.95
C SER A 325 6.76 -19.74 -7.44
N ARG A 326 7.06 -20.91 -8.01
CA ARG A 326 6.68 -21.22 -9.41
C ARG A 326 5.18 -21.08 -9.65
N ALA A 327 4.34 -21.42 -8.66
CA ALA A 327 2.90 -21.23 -8.74
C ALA A 327 2.52 -19.74 -8.81
N GLN A 328 3.16 -18.90 -7.98
CA GLN A 328 3.00 -17.45 -8.02
C GLN A 328 3.49 -16.85 -9.35
N HIS A 329 4.62 -17.31 -9.88
CA HIS A 329 5.12 -16.90 -11.19
C HIS A 329 4.17 -17.29 -12.32
N SER A 330 3.61 -18.51 -12.30
CA SER A 330 2.59 -18.93 -13.27
C SER A 330 1.39 -18.00 -13.26
N ARG A 331 0.93 -17.57 -12.07
CA ARG A 331 -0.17 -16.60 -11.95
C ARG A 331 0.15 -15.24 -12.56
N LEU A 332 1.41 -14.82 -12.56
CA LEU A 332 1.83 -13.59 -13.26
C LEU A 332 1.75 -13.79 -14.78
N LEU A 333 2.21 -14.94 -15.28
CA LEU A 333 2.19 -15.28 -16.70
C LEU A 333 0.75 -15.44 -17.24
N ASP A 334 -0.19 -15.92 -16.42
CA ASP A 334 -1.63 -15.96 -16.76
C ASP A 334 -2.21 -14.56 -17.05
N HIS A 335 -1.53 -13.51 -16.60
CA HIS A 335 -1.83 -12.11 -16.86
C HIS A 335 -0.85 -11.45 -17.84
N GLU A 336 -0.21 -12.25 -18.70
CA GLU A 336 0.70 -11.79 -19.75
C GLU A 336 1.89 -10.97 -19.22
N ALA A 337 2.39 -11.32 -18.03
CA ALA A 337 3.56 -10.66 -17.47
C ALA A 337 4.79 -10.81 -18.37
N THR A 338 5.52 -9.70 -18.55
CA THR A 338 6.75 -9.60 -19.33
C THR A 338 7.96 -9.21 -18.47
N ILE A 339 7.76 -9.21 -17.14
CA ILE A 339 8.78 -8.94 -16.14
C ILE A 339 10.03 -9.82 -16.33
N ARG A 340 11.20 -9.22 -16.15
CA ARG A 340 12.47 -9.90 -16.33
C ARG A 340 12.72 -10.89 -15.21
N VAL A 341 12.99 -12.14 -15.58
CA VAL A 341 13.47 -13.18 -14.67
C VAL A 341 15.00 -13.07 -14.55
N ARG A 342 15.49 -12.88 -13.32
CA ARG A 342 16.92 -12.81 -13.04
C ARG A 342 17.53 -14.20 -12.80
N SER A 343 16.80 -15.04 -12.07
CA SER A 343 17.16 -16.44 -11.82
C SER A 343 15.89 -17.27 -11.66
N ALA A 344 16.00 -18.57 -11.93
CA ALA A 344 14.93 -19.53 -11.73
C ALA A 344 15.50 -20.77 -11.04
N GLY A 345 15.11 -20.99 -9.79
CA GLY A 345 15.46 -22.18 -9.03
C GLY A 345 14.52 -23.35 -9.33
N ALA A 346 14.66 -24.42 -8.55
CA ALA A 346 13.78 -25.58 -8.67
C ALA A 346 12.33 -25.21 -8.33
N ASP A 347 12.11 -24.43 -7.27
CA ASP A 347 10.77 -24.14 -6.73
C ASP A 347 10.35 -22.68 -6.82
N ASP A 348 11.28 -21.79 -7.17
CA ASP A 348 11.11 -20.35 -7.13
C ASP A 348 11.69 -19.65 -8.36
N VAL A 349 11.31 -18.38 -8.49
CA VAL A 349 11.74 -17.49 -9.56
C VAL A 349 12.00 -16.13 -8.96
N THR A 350 13.19 -15.58 -9.20
CA THR A 350 13.55 -14.22 -8.80
C THR A 350 13.31 -13.27 -9.96
N LEU A 351 12.46 -12.28 -9.71
CA LEU A 351 12.03 -11.26 -10.64
C LEU A 351 12.79 -9.96 -10.37
N GLU A 352 13.19 -9.27 -11.42
CA GLU A 352 13.88 -7.98 -11.34
C GLU A 352 12.88 -6.84 -11.60
N LEU A 353 12.83 -5.88 -10.67
CA LEU A 353 12.06 -4.65 -10.80
C LEU A 353 12.99 -3.54 -11.27
N SER A 354 12.63 -2.87 -12.35
CA SER A 354 13.49 -1.83 -12.95
C SER A 354 12.67 -0.73 -13.61
N GLY A 355 13.22 0.47 -13.61
CA GLY A 355 12.53 1.65 -14.12
C GLY A 355 11.32 2.08 -13.28
N THR A 356 10.74 3.21 -13.67
CA THR A 356 9.57 3.78 -13.02
C THR A 356 8.49 4.13 -14.02
N VAL A 357 7.25 4.18 -13.55
CA VAL A 357 6.12 4.75 -14.27
C VAL A 357 5.89 6.17 -13.78
N SER A 358 5.80 7.12 -14.72
CA SER A 358 5.47 8.51 -14.37
C SER A 358 4.03 8.61 -13.86
N GLU A 359 3.75 9.61 -13.05
CA GLU A 359 2.42 9.87 -12.53
C GLU A 359 1.42 10.20 -13.65
N ALA A 360 1.86 10.94 -14.67
CA ALA A 360 1.05 11.24 -15.84
C ALA A 360 0.69 9.98 -16.62
N GLU A 361 1.66 9.10 -16.87
CA GLU A 361 1.44 7.79 -17.50
C GLU A 361 0.48 6.95 -16.66
N LEU A 362 0.71 6.85 -15.35
CA LEU A 362 -0.13 6.12 -14.41
C LEU A 362 -1.61 6.50 -14.52
N MET A 363 -1.90 7.80 -14.62
CA MET A 363 -3.28 8.29 -14.71
C MET A 363 -3.89 8.20 -16.11
N THR A 364 -3.07 8.16 -17.16
CA THR A 364 -3.52 8.17 -18.56
C THR A 364 -3.48 6.81 -19.24
N MET A 365 -2.97 5.77 -18.55
CA MET A 365 -2.93 4.43 -19.14
C MET A 365 -4.30 4.00 -19.69
N PRO A 366 -4.33 3.39 -20.89
CA PRO A 366 -5.55 2.82 -21.45
C PRO A 366 -6.15 1.81 -20.48
N ARG A 367 -7.45 1.97 -20.22
CA ARG A 367 -8.24 1.06 -19.40
C ARG A 367 -9.59 0.88 -20.06
N ASP A 368 -9.85 -0.31 -20.56
CA ASP A 368 -11.14 -0.71 -21.10
C ASP A 368 -11.65 -1.98 -20.40
N GLU A 369 -12.76 -2.53 -20.88
CA GLU A 369 -13.35 -3.73 -20.26
C GLU A 369 -12.49 -4.99 -20.43
N SER A 370 -11.68 -5.05 -21.48
CA SER A 370 -10.78 -6.16 -21.83
C SER A 370 -9.35 -5.97 -21.33
N ASN A 371 -8.91 -4.72 -21.16
CA ASN A 371 -7.54 -4.36 -20.83
C ASN A 371 -7.52 -3.55 -19.53
N GLN A 372 -7.43 -4.27 -18.41
CA GLN A 372 -7.19 -3.66 -17.10
C GLN A 372 -5.69 -3.57 -16.86
N ALA A 373 -5.21 -2.40 -16.47
CA ALA A 373 -3.83 -2.22 -16.07
C ALA A 373 -3.57 -2.98 -14.76
N VAL A 374 -3.03 -4.20 -14.87
CA VAL A 374 -2.74 -5.08 -13.73
C VAL A 374 -1.44 -4.67 -13.05
N VAL A 375 -1.48 -4.64 -11.73
CA VAL A 375 -0.33 -4.35 -10.88
C VAL A 375 -0.11 -5.47 -9.90
N ALA A 376 1.14 -5.66 -9.50
CA ALA A 376 1.56 -6.60 -8.50
C ALA A 376 2.20 -5.88 -7.33
N LYS A 377 2.19 -6.53 -6.18
CA LYS A 377 3.10 -6.22 -5.08
C LYS A 377 3.56 -7.49 -4.40
N PHE A 378 4.66 -7.40 -3.67
CA PHE A 378 5.09 -8.38 -2.69
C PHE A 378 5.24 -7.65 -1.36
N GLY A 379 4.37 -7.96 -0.41
CA GLY A 379 4.38 -7.32 0.91
C GLY A 379 4.59 -8.34 2.01
N ALA A 380 5.11 -7.88 3.14
CA ALA A 380 5.48 -8.74 4.27
C ALA A 380 4.30 -9.54 4.82
N ALA A 381 3.09 -8.97 4.78
CA ALA A 381 1.90 -9.61 5.31
C ALA A 381 1.19 -10.50 4.31
N THR A 382 1.22 -10.18 3.01
CA THR A 382 0.42 -10.94 2.01
C THR A 382 1.22 -11.64 0.91
N GLY A 383 2.54 -11.51 0.90
CA GLY A 383 3.38 -12.00 -0.19
C GLY A 383 2.96 -11.39 -1.53
N LEU A 384 2.99 -12.19 -2.60
CA LEU A 384 2.59 -11.77 -3.94
C LEU A 384 1.06 -11.65 -4.06
N THR A 385 0.60 -10.42 -4.31
CA THR A 385 -0.81 -10.12 -4.62
C THR A 385 -0.94 -9.34 -5.92
N LEU A 386 -2.10 -9.48 -6.58
CA LEU A 386 -2.41 -8.81 -7.84
C LEU A 386 -3.64 -7.90 -7.68
N GLY A 387 -3.54 -6.73 -8.31
CA GLY A 387 -4.52 -5.64 -8.23
C GLY A 387 -4.79 -5.04 -9.59
N SER A 388 -5.89 -4.33 -9.71
CA SER A 388 -6.22 -3.51 -10.86
C SER A 388 -5.97 -2.04 -10.53
N SER A 389 -5.13 -1.39 -11.32
CA SER A 389 -4.85 0.05 -11.22
C SER A 389 -6.09 0.87 -11.56
N ASN A 390 -6.54 1.72 -10.64
CA ASN A 390 -7.55 2.72 -10.95
C ASN A 390 -6.87 3.94 -11.60
N GLY A 391 -7.41 4.45 -12.70
CA GLY A 391 -6.91 5.67 -13.35
C GLY A 391 -7.35 6.95 -12.64
N MET A 392 -7.68 6.87 -11.35
CA MET A 392 -8.26 7.95 -10.55
C MET A 392 -7.61 7.99 -9.18
N TYR A 393 -7.31 9.19 -8.69
CA TYR A 393 -6.91 9.34 -7.30
C TYR A 393 -8.08 9.11 -6.35
N SER A 394 -7.80 8.43 -5.26
CA SER A 394 -8.61 8.51 -4.05
C SER A 394 -8.20 9.72 -3.22
N SER A 395 -9.16 10.33 -2.54
CA SER A 395 -8.89 11.41 -1.58
C SER A 395 -9.00 10.85 -0.16
N LEU A 396 -7.91 10.85 0.60
CA LEU A 396 -7.87 10.37 1.99
C LEU A 396 -7.78 11.53 2.96
N ARG A 397 -8.58 11.49 4.02
CA ARG A 397 -8.57 12.53 5.04
C ARG A 397 -7.42 12.30 6.00
N THR A 398 -6.53 13.29 6.11
CA THR A 398 -5.35 13.26 6.99
C THR A 398 -5.47 14.23 8.18
N GLY A 399 -6.59 14.95 8.27
CA GLY A 399 -6.88 15.87 9.37
C GLY A 399 -8.29 16.44 9.29
N LYS A 400 -8.63 17.37 10.19
CA LYS A 400 -10.01 17.88 10.30
C LYS A 400 -10.54 18.46 8.99
N ASN A 401 -9.74 19.15 8.19
CA ASN A 401 -10.17 19.76 6.93
C ASN A 401 -9.13 19.58 5.82
N SER A 402 -8.44 18.45 5.82
CA SER A 402 -7.30 18.23 4.95
C SER A 402 -7.36 16.86 4.28
N TRP A 403 -7.13 16.86 2.98
CA TRP A 403 -7.20 15.69 2.12
C TRP A 403 -5.86 15.49 1.41
N SER A 404 -5.41 14.25 1.38
CA SER A 404 -4.28 13.75 0.57
C SER A 404 -4.82 13.01 -0.65
N GLN A 405 -4.04 12.99 -1.73
CA GLN A 405 -4.35 12.24 -2.94
C GLN A 405 -3.44 11.05 -3.09
N GLU A 406 -4.04 9.87 -3.11
CA GLU A 406 -3.31 8.62 -3.26
C GLU A 406 -3.81 7.84 -4.47
N TRP A 407 -2.94 7.05 -5.07
CA TRP A 407 -3.30 6.16 -6.17
C TRP A 407 -4.09 4.97 -5.65
N CYS A 408 -5.26 4.76 -6.24
CA CYS A 408 -6.21 3.72 -5.85
C CYS A 408 -5.94 2.41 -6.61
N ILE A 409 -5.83 1.31 -5.88
CA ILE A 409 -5.66 -0.05 -6.40
C ILE A 409 -6.79 -0.93 -5.87
N ILE A 410 -7.34 -1.78 -6.73
CA ILE A 410 -8.48 -2.64 -6.39
C ILE A 410 -8.04 -4.11 -6.47
N GLY A 411 -8.18 -4.89 -5.40
CA GLY A 411 -7.76 -6.29 -5.40
C GLY A 411 -8.46 -7.16 -6.44
N MET A 412 -7.73 -8.04 -7.13
CA MET A 412 -8.24 -8.81 -8.28
C MET A 412 -9.24 -9.91 -7.91
N LYS A 413 -9.93 -10.46 -8.91
CA LYS A 413 -10.76 -11.67 -8.74
C LYS A 413 -9.87 -12.90 -8.66
N LYS A 414 -10.21 -13.84 -7.76
CA LYS A 414 -9.47 -15.10 -7.60
C LYS A 414 -9.49 -16.01 -8.85
N ASP A 415 -10.59 -15.96 -9.61
CA ASP A 415 -10.77 -16.74 -10.83
C ASP A 415 -11.51 -15.87 -11.87
N PRO A 416 -10.87 -15.50 -12.99
CA PRO A 416 -11.51 -14.72 -14.05
C PRO A 416 -12.62 -15.51 -14.77
N ASN A 417 -12.53 -16.85 -14.81
CA ASN A 417 -13.46 -17.75 -15.50
C ASN A 417 -14.73 -18.03 -14.68
N GLN A 418 -14.69 -17.83 -13.36
CA GLN A 418 -15.89 -17.87 -12.50
C GLN A 418 -16.78 -16.62 -12.65
N GLY A 419 -16.47 -15.72 -13.60
CA GLY A 419 -17.31 -14.58 -13.94
C GLY A 419 -17.52 -13.63 -12.77
N MET A 420 -18.77 -13.19 -12.55
CA MET A 420 -19.14 -12.31 -11.45
C MET A 420 -19.09 -13.00 -10.07
N LEU A 421 -18.98 -14.33 -10.00
CA LEU A 421 -19.10 -15.08 -8.75
C LEU A 421 -17.81 -15.12 -7.92
N ALA A 422 -16.63 -14.97 -8.54
CA ALA A 422 -15.34 -15.05 -7.86
C ALA A 422 -15.19 -14.01 -6.75
N GLN A 423 -14.79 -14.48 -5.56
CA GLN A 423 -14.40 -13.61 -4.46
C GLN A 423 -13.15 -12.81 -4.89
N ARG A 424 -13.13 -11.51 -4.58
CA ARG A 424 -11.92 -10.70 -4.76
C ARG A 424 -10.90 -11.10 -3.71
N THR A 425 -9.66 -11.29 -4.13
CA THR A 425 -8.52 -11.40 -3.23
C THR A 425 -8.15 -10.01 -2.77
N MET A 426 -7.86 -9.86 -1.48
CA MET A 426 -7.31 -8.60 -0.98
C MET A 426 -5.98 -8.34 -1.70
N PHE A 427 -5.78 -7.12 -2.18
CA PHE A 427 -4.51 -6.66 -2.69
C PHE A 427 -3.53 -6.46 -1.53
N SER A 428 -3.98 -5.95 -0.39
CA SER A 428 -3.10 -5.73 0.76
C SER A 428 -3.75 -6.05 2.09
N ALA A 429 -2.91 -6.27 3.09
CA ALA A 429 -3.30 -6.36 4.50
C ALA A 429 -2.35 -5.55 5.38
N GLN A 430 -2.70 -5.47 6.65
CA GLN A 430 -1.87 -4.80 7.65
C GLN A 430 -0.52 -5.52 7.78
N GLY A 431 0.58 -4.76 7.73
CA GLY A 431 1.96 -5.22 7.57
C GLY A 431 2.53 -5.00 6.16
N ASP A 432 1.71 -4.72 5.14
CA ASP A 432 2.19 -4.46 3.78
C ASP A 432 2.66 -3.00 3.54
N SER A 433 2.51 -2.09 4.51
CA SER A 433 2.95 -0.70 4.36
C SER A 433 4.41 -0.63 3.95
N GLY A 434 4.73 0.21 2.98
CA GLY A 434 6.07 0.34 2.41
C GLY A 434 6.31 -0.58 1.22
N ALA A 435 5.48 -1.60 0.95
CA ALA A 435 5.70 -2.49 -0.19
C ALA A 435 5.66 -1.73 -1.53
N ALA A 436 6.60 -2.04 -2.41
CA ALA A 436 6.58 -1.53 -3.78
C ALA A 436 5.40 -2.11 -4.56
N VAL A 437 4.80 -1.28 -5.41
CA VAL A 437 3.79 -1.67 -6.37
C VAL A 437 4.36 -1.49 -7.77
N TRP A 438 4.25 -2.50 -8.62
CA TRP A 438 4.79 -2.48 -9.99
C TRP A 438 3.80 -3.04 -11.01
N PHE A 439 4.01 -2.70 -12.28
CA PHE A 439 3.30 -3.30 -13.41
C PHE A 439 3.91 -4.64 -13.82
N LEU A 440 3.18 -5.43 -14.58
CA LEU A 440 3.62 -6.78 -14.97
C LEU A 440 4.82 -6.81 -15.94
N ASP A 441 5.33 -5.65 -16.37
CA ASP A 441 6.59 -5.48 -17.08
C ASP A 441 7.79 -5.22 -16.13
N GLY A 442 7.55 -5.14 -14.82
CA GLY A 442 8.56 -4.89 -13.79
C GLY A 442 8.77 -3.41 -13.44
N LYS A 443 8.06 -2.47 -14.09
CA LYS A 443 8.20 -1.05 -13.77
C LYS A 443 7.51 -0.68 -12.47
N ILE A 444 8.24 0.01 -11.61
CA ILE A 444 7.75 0.46 -10.31
C ILE A 444 6.81 1.65 -10.51
N ALA A 445 5.63 1.60 -9.89
CA ALA A 445 4.58 2.61 -10.05
C ALA A 445 4.30 3.38 -8.76
N GLY A 446 4.52 2.77 -7.60
CA GLY A 446 4.26 3.41 -6.32
C GLY A 446 4.72 2.60 -5.12
N MET A 447 4.45 3.15 -3.94
CA MET A 447 4.70 2.52 -2.65
C MET A 447 3.42 2.53 -1.83
N LEU A 448 3.06 1.38 -1.26
CA LEU A 448 1.82 1.18 -0.54
C LEU A 448 1.85 1.89 0.83
N THR A 449 0.81 2.66 1.15
CA THR A 449 0.75 3.43 2.42
C THR A 449 -0.39 2.99 3.33
N SER A 450 -1.57 2.78 2.76
CA SER A 450 -2.81 2.58 3.54
C SER A 450 -3.84 1.84 2.72
N GLY A 451 -4.94 1.44 3.36
CA GLY A 451 -5.99 0.70 2.67
C GLY A 451 -7.29 0.65 3.45
N ARG A 452 -8.25 0.01 2.81
CA ARG A 452 -9.61 -0.15 3.30
C ARG A 452 -10.12 -1.52 2.90
N CYS A 453 -10.16 -2.42 3.87
CA CYS A 453 -10.83 -3.70 3.72
C CYS A 453 -12.22 -3.66 4.39
N ARG A 454 -13.29 -3.84 3.60
CA ARG A 454 -14.61 -4.20 4.14
C ARG A 454 -15.35 -5.16 3.22
N GLY A 455 -15.48 -6.40 3.67
CA GLY A 455 -16.29 -7.40 2.97
C GLY A 455 -15.67 -7.72 1.60
N VAL A 456 -16.36 -7.33 0.51
CA VAL A 456 -15.96 -7.64 -0.87
C VAL A 456 -15.22 -6.50 -1.57
N VAL A 457 -15.27 -5.29 -1.00
CA VAL A 457 -14.56 -4.13 -1.57
C VAL A 457 -13.26 -3.95 -0.82
N ASP A 458 -12.18 -4.32 -1.49
CA ASP A 458 -10.82 -4.08 -1.06
C ASP A 458 -10.20 -2.99 -1.93
N VAL A 459 -9.83 -1.89 -1.29
CA VAL A 459 -9.17 -0.75 -1.92
C VAL A 459 -7.90 -0.46 -1.16
N THR A 460 -6.79 -0.44 -1.88
CA THR A 460 -5.47 -0.10 -1.37
C THR A 460 -5.04 1.24 -1.95
N TYR A 461 -4.30 2.00 -1.14
CA TYR A 461 -3.76 3.29 -1.51
C TYR A 461 -2.24 3.22 -1.54
N ALA A 462 -1.68 3.74 -2.63
CA ALA A 462 -0.24 3.86 -2.83
C ALA A 462 0.12 5.28 -3.23
N THR A 463 1.29 5.75 -2.80
CA THR A 463 1.85 7.01 -3.29
C THR A 463 2.62 6.74 -4.59
N PRO A 464 2.36 7.46 -5.69
CA PRO A 464 3.11 7.31 -6.93
C PRO A 464 4.63 7.47 -6.72
N ILE A 465 5.43 6.60 -7.33
CA ILE A 465 6.87 6.55 -7.08
C ILE A 465 7.58 7.83 -7.53
N GLU A 466 7.13 8.45 -8.62
CA GLU A 466 7.67 9.71 -9.11
C GLU A 466 7.59 10.82 -8.05
N ARG A 467 6.47 10.90 -7.32
CA ARG A 467 6.31 11.89 -6.23
C ARG A 467 7.31 11.65 -5.11
N LEU A 468 7.49 10.40 -4.72
CA LEU A 468 8.43 10.02 -3.65
C LEU A 468 9.86 10.38 -4.03
N LEU A 469 10.32 9.95 -5.21
CA LEU A 469 11.68 10.24 -5.68
C LEU A 469 11.92 11.74 -5.83
N ASN A 470 10.94 12.50 -6.32
CA ASN A 470 11.05 13.95 -6.42
C ASN A 470 11.10 14.64 -5.05
N ASP A 471 10.31 14.19 -4.06
CA ASP A 471 10.39 14.74 -2.69
C ASP A 471 11.72 14.39 -2.01
N ILE A 472 12.23 13.17 -2.20
CA ILE A 472 13.53 12.74 -1.67
C ILE A 472 14.66 13.61 -2.25
N ARG A 473 14.69 13.79 -3.58
CA ARG A 473 15.65 14.67 -4.26
C ARG A 473 15.50 16.13 -3.85
N GLY A 474 14.28 16.61 -3.70
CA GLY A 474 13.97 17.96 -3.21
C GLY A 474 14.53 18.25 -1.82
N ARG A 475 14.85 17.20 -1.04
CA ARG A 475 15.47 17.28 0.29
C ARG A 475 16.99 17.09 0.27
N GLY A 476 17.61 17.04 -0.91
CA GLY A 476 19.05 16.95 -1.07
C GLY A 476 19.61 15.53 -1.17
N TYR A 477 18.76 14.52 -1.28
CA TYR A 477 19.17 13.13 -1.50
C TYR A 477 19.06 12.79 -2.99
N ASP A 478 20.19 12.85 -3.71
CA ASP A 478 20.23 12.47 -5.13
C ASP A 478 20.13 10.95 -5.28
N VAL A 479 18.88 10.45 -5.37
CA VAL A 479 18.57 9.02 -5.42
C VAL A 479 18.11 8.58 -6.81
N GLU A 480 18.46 7.35 -7.16
CA GLU A 480 17.98 6.64 -8.33
C GLU A 480 17.75 5.15 -8.01
N LEU A 481 17.04 4.45 -8.88
CA LEU A 481 17.00 2.99 -8.82
C LEU A 481 18.39 2.46 -9.23
N PRO A 482 18.93 1.44 -8.52
CA PRO A 482 20.24 0.86 -8.80
C PRO A 482 20.36 0.21 -10.18
#